data_AF-A0A349PYI1-F1
#
_entry.id   AF-A0A349PYI1-F1
#
_cell.length_a   1.000
_cell.length_b   1.000
_cell.length_c   1.000
_cell.angle_alpha   90.00
_cell.angle_beta   90.00
_cell.angle_gamma   90.00
#
_symmetry.space_group_name_H-M   'P 1'
#
loop_
_entity.id
_entity.type
_entity.pdbx_description
1 polymer ?
#
loop_
_entity_poly.entity_id
_entity_poly.type
_entity_poly.pdbx_seq_one_letter_code
_entity_poly.pdbx_strand_id
1 'polypeptide(L)'
;MIITGYPFYPLSILPINKDWTIPEKLLTFFVQISENAGYFKTAVSNNQSLFDKLISWIQLDGINRIFNFGILLLFAFGWFVKVIKTEKKYFFLYLVLALTFLILLFTSPQYRFFLPVFVFLFVLISSTVFSYLKINQKTVQYFLLVVILVPLLFTEIITFPNLLKNQLHQEKEINSWSQILIPNENSKFSKIEFEKIKEGNLNYFSPKDELFFYGTADGPLPCVNKLQLNYLKTYYHIKPQQRTHNLGDGFYSKKTKNE
;
A
#
# COMPACT_ATOMS: atom_id res chain seq x y z
N MET A 1 12.94 6.88 -6.62
CA MET A 1 14.02 7.77 -6.13
C MET A 1 14.41 8.81 -7.16
N ILE A 2 14.93 8.43 -8.33
CA ILE A 2 15.29 9.42 -9.36
C ILE A 2 14.05 10.12 -9.92
N ILE A 3 12.89 9.46 -10.01
CA ILE A 3 11.69 10.06 -10.65
C ILE A 3 11.04 11.16 -9.79
N THR A 4 11.12 11.08 -8.46
CA THR A 4 10.48 12.05 -7.55
C THR A 4 11.35 13.28 -7.26
N GLY A 5 12.66 13.14 -7.43
CA GLY A 5 13.66 14.16 -7.11
C GLY A 5 14.09 14.13 -5.65
N TYR A 6 13.70 13.08 -4.92
CA TYR A 6 14.03 12.85 -3.52
C TYR A 6 14.74 11.49 -3.36
N PRO A 7 16.05 11.47 -3.06
CA PRO A 7 16.81 10.24 -2.84
C PRO A 7 16.26 9.42 -1.68
N PHE A 8 15.71 10.07 -0.65
CA PHE A 8 15.20 9.42 0.56
C PHE A 8 13.66 9.31 0.59
N TYR A 9 13.00 9.35 -0.58
CA TYR A 9 11.54 9.18 -0.67
C TYR A 9 11.05 7.96 0.16
N PRO A 10 9.98 8.08 0.96
CA PRO A 10 9.03 9.19 1.04
C PRO A 10 9.47 10.40 1.89
N LEU A 11 10.64 10.34 2.53
CA LEU A 11 11.14 11.47 3.32
C LEU A 11 11.51 12.63 2.38
N SER A 12 11.09 13.85 2.73
CA SER A 12 11.40 15.09 2.00
C SER A 12 12.84 15.58 2.20
N ILE A 13 13.77 14.66 2.47
CA ILE A 13 15.17 14.95 2.79
C ILE A 13 16.00 15.01 1.50
N LEU A 14 16.87 16.02 1.40
CA LEU A 14 17.82 16.23 0.30
C LEU A 14 17.13 16.31 -1.09
N PRO A 15 16.25 17.29 -1.32
CA PRO A 15 15.64 17.51 -2.64
C PRO A 15 16.72 17.82 -3.69
N ILE A 16 16.62 17.16 -4.83
CA ILE A 16 17.42 17.48 -6.01
C ILE A 16 16.85 18.78 -6.61
N ASN A 17 17.69 19.78 -6.87
CA ASN A 17 17.24 21.05 -7.45
C ASN A 17 17.06 20.92 -8.98
N LYS A 18 16.01 20.22 -9.40
CA LYS A 18 15.60 20.10 -10.81
C LYS A 18 14.11 20.43 -10.95
N ASP A 19 13.74 20.98 -12.09
CA ASP A 19 12.38 21.42 -12.44
C ASP A 19 11.32 20.31 -12.53
N TRP A 20 11.73 19.05 -12.70
CA TRP A 20 10.87 17.87 -12.61
C TRP A 20 10.70 17.34 -11.18
N THR A 21 11.44 17.90 -10.21
CA THR A 21 11.32 17.48 -8.80
C THR A 21 9.94 17.82 -8.26
N ILE A 22 9.33 16.88 -7.53
CA ILE A 22 8.00 17.06 -6.97
C ILE A 22 8.03 18.24 -6.00
N PRO A 23 7.15 19.23 -6.13
CA PRO A 23 7.05 20.30 -5.14
C PRO A 23 6.79 19.74 -3.74
N GLU A 24 7.52 20.25 -2.75
CA GLU A 24 7.46 19.74 -1.36
C GLU A 24 6.03 19.67 -0.80
N LYS A 25 5.20 20.69 -1.08
CA LYS A 25 3.78 20.71 -0.67
C LYS A 25 2.97 19.53 -1.22
N LEU A 26 3.26 19.08 -2.43
CA LEU A 26 2.60 17.91 -3.02
C LEU A 26 3.13 16.62 -2.39
N LEU A 27 4.44 16.56 -2.15
CA LEU A 27 5.04 15.41 -1.48
C LEU A 27 4.45 15.23 -0.07
N THR A 28 4.38 16.30 0.73
CA THR A 28 3.81 16.23 2.08
C THR A 28 2.33 15.84 2.06
N PHE A 29 1.56 16.32 1.09
CA PHE A 29 0.18 15.88 0.89
C PHE A 29 0.06 14.37 0.64
N PHE A 30 0.86 13.82 -0.29
CA PHE A 30 0.83 12.38 -0.58
C PHE A 30 1.29 11.53 0.61
N VAL A 31 2.31 11.99 1.35
CA VAL A 31 2.78 11.34 2.58
C VAL A 31 1.68 11.36 3.64
N GLN A 32 1.05 12.51 3.88
CA GLN A 32 -0.04 12.66 4.85
C GLN A 32 -1.25 11.77 4.51
N ILE A 33 -1.65 11.69 3.23
CA ILE A 33 -2.73 10.77 2.82
C ILE A 33 -2.34 9.32 3.14
N SER A 34 -1.10 8.94 2.83
CA SER A 34 -0.62 7.58 3.04
C SER A 34 -0.54 7.21 4.53
N GLU A 35 -0.07 8.13 5.37
CA GLU A 35 -0.05 8.00 6.83
C GLU A 35 -1.48 7.92 7.40
N ASN A 36 -2.37 8.83 6.99
CA ASN A 36 -3.76 8.85 7.44
C ASN A 36 -4.50 7.56 7.07
N ALA A 37 -4.23 7.02 5.87
CA ALA A 37 -4.76 5.73 5.46
C ALA A 37 -4.24 4.57 6.32
N GLY A 38 -3.00 4.67 6.84
CA GLY A 38 -2.42 3.67 7.74
C GLY A 38 -2.93 3.74 9.18
N TYR A 39 -3.21 4.93 9.70
CA TYR A 39 -3.71 5.15 11.07
C TYR A 39 -5.25 5.17 11.18
N PHE A 40 -5.96 5.09 10.05
CA PHE A 40 -7.43 5.05 9.92
C PHE A 40 -8.18 5.88 10.98
N LYS A 41 -7.88 7.18 10.98
CA LYS A 41 -8.80 8.22 11.45
C LYS A 41 -8.86 9.30 10.39
N THR A 42 -10.08 9.64 10.00
CA THR A 42 -10.40 10.86 9.24
C THR A 42 -9.61 12.02 9.81
N ALA A 43 -8.67 12.56 9.03
CA ALA A 43 -8.15 13.92 8.92
C ALA A 43 -8.38 14.99 10.03
N VAL A 44 -8.60 14.67 11.31
CA VAL A 44 -9.22 15.62 12.26
C VAL A 44 -8.43 15.83 13.56
N SER A 45 -7.15 15.45 13.64
CA SER A 45 -6.31 16.03 14.69
C SER A 45 -4.84 16.05 14.33
N ASN A 46 -4.38 17.21 13.84
CA ASN A 46 -2.96 17.53 13.75
C ASN A 46 -2.25 17.57 15.13
N ASN A 47 -2.98 17.44 16.24
CA ASN A 47 -2.48 17.55 17.60
C ASN A 47 -2.48 16.21 18.38
N GLN A 48 -2.65 15.06 17.73
CA GLN A 48 -2.53 13.77 18.41
C GLN A 48 -1.06 13.46 18.72
N SER A 49 -0.81 13.07 19.98
CA SER A 49 0.52 12.61 20.38
C SER A 49 0.89 11.32 19.63
N LEU A 50 2.19 11.04 19.48
CA LEU A 50 2.65 9.80 18.86
C LEU A 50 2.07 8.55 19.55
N PHE A 51 1.84 8.65 20.87
CA PHE A 51 1.27 7.56 21.65
C PHE A 51 -0.21 7.31 21.31
N ASP A 52 -1.00 8.38 21.15
CA ASP A 52 -2.40 8.27 20.72
C ASP A 52 -2.51 7.63 19.33
N LYS A 53 -1.58 7.98 18.42
CA LYS A 53 -1.51 7.38 17.08
C LYS A 53 -1.22 5.88 17.14
N LEU A 54 -0.30 5.44 18.01
CA LEU A 54 0.02 4.02 18.20
C LEU A 54 -1.15 3.25 18.81
N ILE A 55 -1.85 3.82 19.79
CA ILE A 55 -3.04 3.19 20.36
C ILE A 55 -4.13 3.06 19.29
N SER A 56 -4.39 4.11 18.52
CA SER A 56 -5.39 4.03 17.44
C SER A 56 -5.00 3.02 16.37
N TRP A 57 -3.71 2.89 16.06
CA TRP A 57 -3.19 1.90 15.13
C TRP A 57 -3.43 0.46 15.61
N ILE A 58 -3.20 0.17 16.89
CA ILE A 58 -3.48 -1.16 17.46
C ILE A 58 -5.00 -1.42 17.46
N GLN A 59 -5.81 -0.40 17.72
CA GLN A 59 -7.26 -0.49 17.82
C GLN A 59 -8.01 -0.41 16.48
N LEU A 60 -7.31 -0.40 15.34
CA LEU A 60 -7.97 -0.44 14.04
C LEU A 60 -8.95 -1.61 13.94
N ASP A 61 -10.04 -1.44 13.19
CA ASP A 61 -11.06 -2.49 13.05
C ASP A 61 -10.68 -3.53 11.98
N GLY A 62 -11.30 -4.71 12.08
CA GLY A 62 -11.18 -5.79 11.11
C GLY A 62 -9.81 -6.47 11.09
N ILE A 63 -9.37 -6.83 9.89
CA ILE A 63 -8.11 -7.58 9.64
C ILE A 63 -6.88 -6.78 10.11
N ASN A 64 -6.93 -5.45 10.05
CA ASN A 64 -5.84 -4.58 10.50
C ASN A 64 -5.49 -4.84 11.98
N ARG A 65 -6.49 -5.00 12.85
CA ARG A 65 -6.29 -5.30 14.28
C ARG A 65 -5.44 -6.54 14.49
N ILE A 66 -5.79 -7.60 13.75
CA ILE A 66 -5.20 -8.93 13.90
C ILE A 66 -3.72 -8.86 13.54
N PHE A 67 -3.37 -8.22 12.44
CA PHE A 67 -1.98 -8.08 12.03
C PHE A 67 -1.18 -7.10 12.90
N ASN A 68 -1.77 -5.95 13.28
CA ASN A 68 -1.10 -4.93 14.08
C ASN A 68 -0.82 -5.44 15.50
N PHE A 69 -1.80 -6.07 16.13
CA PHE A 69 -1.60 -6.69 17.44
C PHE A 69 -0.72 -7.96 17.33
N GLY A 70 -0.95 -8.75 16.28
CA GLY A 70 -0.20 -9.98 16.03
C GLY A 70 1.29 -9.73 15.83
N ILE A 71 1.71 -8.69 15.11
CA ILE A 71 3.14 -8.40 14.93
C ILE A 71 3.82 -8.04 16.26
N LEU A 72 3.14 -7.29 17.13
CA LEU A 72 3.65 -6.97 18.47
C LEU A 72 3.82 -8.24 19.31
N LEU A 73 2.83 -9.14 19.29
CA LEU A 73 2.93 -10.44 19.95
C LEU A 73 4.06 -11.28 19.37
N LEU A 74 4.23 -11.31 18.05
CA LEU A 74 5.30 -12.08 17.40
C LEU A 74 6.69 -11.57 17.77
N PHE A 75 6.89 -10.26 17.90
CA PHE A 75 8.15 -9.73 18.45
C PHE A 75 8.32 -10.13 19.93
N ALA A 76 7.28 -9.98 20.75
CA ALA A 76 7.34 -10.36 22.16
C ALA A 76 7.68 -11.85 22.35
N PHE A 77 7.02 -12.75 21.62
CA PHE A 77 7.29 -14.19 21.67
C PHE A 77 8.58 -14.57 20.95
N GLY A 78 8.92 -13.90 19.85
CA GLY A 78 10.14 -14.10 19.09
C GLY A 78 11.39 -13.94 19.95
N TRP A 79 11.38 -12.96 20.86
CA TRP A 79 12.46 -12.76 21.82
C TRP A 79 12.73 -14.00 22.71
N PHE A 80 11.72 -14.83 23.00
CA PHE A 80 11.87 -16.03 23.81
C PHE A 80 12.29 -17.27 23.02
N VAL A 81 12.34 -17.20 21.69
CA VAL A 81 12.73 -18.34 20.84
C VAL A 81 14.20 -18.68 21.05
N LYS A 82 14.47 -19.95 21.41
CA LYS A 82 15.82 -20.44 21.71
C LYS A 82 16.81 -20.19 20.57
N VAL A 83 16.41 -20.44 19.33
CA VAL A 83 17.26 -20.27 18.13
C VAL A 83 17.75 -18.82 17.98
N ILE A 84 16.91 -17.83 18.30
CA ILE A 84 17.29 -16.41 18.24
C ILE A 84 18.35 -16.09 19.30
N LYS A 85 18.29 -16.73 20.48
CA LYS A 85 19.25 -16.50 21.56
C LYS A 85 20.58 -17.25 21.37
N THR A 86 20.56 -18.43 20.75
CA THR A 86 21.74 -19.26 20.61
C THR A 86 22.57 -18.91 19.37
N GLU A 87 21.90 -18.61 18.25
CA GLU A 87 22.57 -18.40 16.97
C GLU A 87 22.72 -16.92 16.64
N LYS A 88 23.97 -16.44 16.57
CA LYS A 88 24.28 -15.02 16.27
C LYS A 88 23.61 -14.53 14.99
N LYS A 89 23.51 -15.37 13.96
CA LYS A 89 22.88 -15.02 12.67
C LYS A 89 21.39 -14.68 12.83
N TYR A 90 20.66 -15.49 13.58
CA TYR A 90 19.24 -15.26 13.85
C TYR A 90 19.01 -14.06 14.77
N PHE A 91 19.91 -13.84 15.73
CA PHE A 91 19.89 -12.64 16.55
C PHE A 91 20.05 -11.36 15.72
N PHE A 92 21.07 -11.29 14.85
CA PHE A 92 21.27 -10.14 13.97
C PHE A 92 20.10 -9.94 13.01
N LEU A 93 19.57 -11.03 12.43
CA LEU A 93 18.39 -10.95 11.57
C LEU A 93 17.18 -10.40 12.32
N TYR A 94 16.95 -10.84 13.55
CA TYR A 94 15.86 -10.33 14.39
C TYR A 94 16.00 -8.82 14.66
N LEU A 95 17.21 -8.33 14.94
CA LEU A 95 17.46 -6.89 15.11
C LEU A 95 17.21 -6.10 13.82
N VAL A 96 17.64 -6.61 12.67
CA VAL A 96 17.38 -5.98 11.37
C VAL A 96 15.87 -5.91 11.12
N LEU A 97 15.14 -6.99 11.35
CA LEU A 97 13.69 -7.03 11.18
C LEU A 97 12.96 -6.06 12.14
N ALA A 98 13.43 -5.95 13.39
CA ALA A 98 12.90 -4.97 14.34
C ALA A 98 13.15 -3.53 13.87
N LEU A 99 14.35 -3.22 13.38
CA LEU A 99 14.68 -1.91 12.83
C LEU A 99 13.82 -1.60 11.59
N THR A 100 13.69 -2.56 10.67
CA THR A 100 12.83 -2.41 9.48
C THR A 100 11.39 -2.16 9.89
N PHE A 101 10.86 -2.90 10.87
CA PHE A 101 9.52 -2.69 11.39
C PHE A 101 9.34 -1.30 12.01
N LEU A 102 10.30 -0.82 12.80
CA LEU A 102 10.26 0.53 13.37
C LEU A 102 10.23 1.61 12.28
N ILE A 103 11.07 1.49 11.24
CA ILE A 103 11.06 2.42 10.10
C ILE A 103 9.67 2.41 9.45
N LEU A 104 9.13 1.22 9.16
CA LEU A 104 7.81 1.07 8.55
C LEU A 104 6.68 1.64 9.40
N LEU A 105 6.74 1.48 10.73
CA LEU A 105 5.74 2.03 11.66
C LEU A 105 5.66 3.56 11.56
N PHE A 106 6.79 4.23 11.36
CA PHE A 106 6.82 5.69 11.23
C PHE A 106 6.55 6.18 9.80
N THR A 107 6.94 5.44 8.76
CA THR A 107 6.75 5.89 7.36
C THR A 107 5.43 5.45 6.74
N SER A 108 4.96 4.24 7.05
CA SER A 108 3.73 3.68 6.50
C SER A 108 3.23 2.48 7.33
N PRO A 109 2.38 2.71 8.35
CA PRO A 109 1.98 1.69 9.33
C PRO A 109 0.87 0.76 8.79
N GLN A 110 0.96 0.35 7.53
CA GLN A 110 0.00 -0.58 6.94
C GLN A 110 0.53 -2.01 7.05
N TYR A 111 -0.32 -2.95 7.46
CA TYR A 111 0.09 -4.34 7.69
C TYR A 111 0.72 -5.03 6.48
N ARG A 112 0.36 -4.59 5.27
CA ARG A 112 0.89 -5.12 4.01
C ARG A 112 2.42 -4.96 3.92
N PHE A 113 2.97 -3.88 4.47
CA PHE A 113 4.41 -3.61 4.37
C PHE A 113 5.25 -4.46 5.34
N PHE A 114 4.72 -4.81 6.51
CA PHE A 114 5.41 -5.68 7.46
C PHE A 114 4.98 -7.15 7.40
N LEU A 115 4.15 -7.52 6.43
CA LEU A 115 3.73 -8.91 6.21
C LEU A 115 4.91 -9.89 6.05
N PRO A 116 6.02 -9.55 5.34
CA PRO A 116 7.18 -10.43 5.30
C PRO A 116 7.80 -10.69 6.68
N VAL A 117 7.88 -9.66 7.52
CA VAL A 117 8.36 -9.77 8.91
C VAL A 117 7.44 -10.65 9.74
N PHE A 118 6.14 -10.44 9.60
CA PHE A 118 5.10 -11.23 10.26
C PHE A 118 5.23 -12.71 9.92
N VAL A 119 5.29 -13.05 8.63
CA VAL A 119 5.39 -14.44 8.16
C VAL A 119 6.66 -15.09 8.67
N PHE A 120 7.80 -14.40 8.60
CA PHE A 120 9.07 -14.94 9.08
C PHE A 120 9.02 -15.28 10.57
N LEU A 121 8.60 -14.33 11.42
CA LEU A 121 8.52 -14.56 12.87
C LEU A 121 7.48 -15.62 13.22
N PHE A 122 6.34 -15.62 12.54
CA PHE A 122 5.30 -16.63 12.71
C PHE A 122 5.85 -18.03 12.44
N VAL A 123 6.49 -18.25 11.28
CA VAL A 123 7.07 -19.55 10.92
C VAL A 123 8.15 -20.00 11.91
N LEU A 124 9.02 -19.09 12.34
CA LEU A 124 10.09 -19.39 13.30
C LEU A 124 9.53 -19.81 14.67
N ILE A 125 8.52 -19.10 15.16
CA ILE A 125 7.85 -19.41 16.44
C ILE A 125 7.08 -20.73 16.31
N SER A 126 6.29 -20.92 15.25
CA SER A 126 5.56 -22.16 15.01
C SER A 126 6.49 -23.37 14.91
N SER A 127 7.63 -23.24 14.22
CA SER A 127 8.65 -24.29 14.14
C SER A 127 9.18 -24.68 15.53
N THR A 128 9.45 -23.68 16.38
CA THR A 128 9.90 -23.90 17.76
C THR A 128 8.82 -24.60 18.59
N VAL A 129 7.56 -24.16 18.49
CA VAL A 129 6.42 -24.79 19.18
C VAL A 129 6.24 -26.24 18.76
N PHE A 130 6.28 -26.54 17.46
CA PHE A 130 6.17 -27.91 16.96
C PHE A 130 7.32 -28.81 17.42
N SER A 131 8.55 -28.28 17.47
CA SER A 131 9.71 -29.01 17.99
C SER A 131 9.56 -29.31 19.49
N TYR A 132 9.01 -28.38 20.27
CA TYR A 132 8.77 -28.55 21.70
C TYR A 132 7.68 -29.60 21.98
N LEU A 133 6.61 -29.58 21.18
CA LEU A 133 5.52 -30.56 21.24
C LEU A 133 5.88 -31.93 20.64
N LYS A 134 7.10 -32.09 20.11
CA LYS A 134 7.59 -33.33 19.46
C LYS A 134 6.66 -33.85 18.35
N ILE A 135 6.03 -32.94 17.61
CA ILE A 135 5.13 -33.30 16.52
C ILE A 135 5.97 -33.84 15.35
N ASN A 136 5.52 -34.95 14.76
CA ASN A 136 6.19 -35.54 13.60
C ASN A 136 6.21 -34.56 12.40
N GLN A 137 7.33 -34.49 11.71
CA GLN A 137 7.53 -33.63 10.54
C GLN A 137 6.47 -33.85 9.45
N LYS A 138 6.06 -35.11 9.21
CA LYS A 138 4.99 -35.42 8.25
C LYS A 138 3.66 -34.77 8.64
N THR A 139 3.32 -34.78 9.92
CA THR A 139 2.09 -34.17 10.44
C THR A 139 2.11 -32.64 10.27
N VAL A 140 3.26 -32.00 10.49
CA VAL A 140 3.44 -30.56 10.25
C VAL A 140 3.26 -30.23 8.77
N GLN A 141 3.81 -31.04 7.86
CA GLN A 141 3.66 -30.83 6.41
C GLN A 141 2.19 -30.95 5.96
N TYR A 142 1.47 -31.97 6.42
CA TYR A 142 0.05 -32.11 6.12
C TYR A 142 -0.79 -30.96 6.70
N PHE A 143 -0.49 -30.53 7.92
CA PHE A 143 -1.16 -29.38 8.52
C PHE A 143 -0.96 -28.11 7.70
N LEU A 144 0.27 -27.82 7.27
CA LEU A 144 0.56 -26.66 6.41
C LEU A 144 -0.17 -26.72 5.06
N LEU A 145 -0.25 -27.89 4.44
CA LEU A 145 -1.03 -28.08 3.21
C LEU A 145 -2.51 -27.78 3.42
N VAL A 146 -3.10 -28.28 4.51
CA VAL A 146 -4.50 -27.99 4.87
C VAL A 146 -4.70 -26.49 5.12
N VAL A 147 -3.79 -25.83 5.85
CA VAL A 147 -3.86 -24.39 6.13
C VAL A 147 -3.79 -23.55 4.85
N ILE A 148 -3.13 -24.02 3.79
CA ILE A 148 -3.10 -23.34 2.49
C ILE A 148 -4.38 -23.62 1.69
N LEU A 149 -4.81 -24.87 1.65
CA LEU A 149 -5.96 -25.29 0.85
C LEU A 149 -7.29 -24.77 1.40
N VAL A 150 -7.43 -24.71 2.73
CA VAL A 150 -8.68 -24.28 3.37
C VAL A 150 -9.05 -22.85 2.94
N PRO A 151 -8.20 -21.81 3.08
CA PRO A 151 -8.52 -20.48 2.59
C PRO A 151 -8.87 -20.45 1.09
N LEU A 152 -8.12 -21.17 0.25
CA LEU A 152 -8.37 -21.21 -1.21
C LEU A 152 -9.75 -21.78 -1.55
N LEU A 153 -10.16 -22.86 -0.85
CA LEU A 153 -11.48 -23.45 -1.03
C LEU A 153 -12.58 -22.56 -0.41
N PHE A 154 -12.29 -21.95 0.74
CA PHE A 154 -13.23 -21.05 1.42
C PHE A 154 -13.50 -19.77 0.62
N THR A 155 -12.51 -19.18 -0.05
CA THR A 155 -12.71 -18.01 -0.93
C THR A 155 -13.56 -18.32 -2.16
N GLU A 156 -13.59 -19.59 -2.58
CA GLU A 156 -14.41 -20.01 -3.70
C GLU A 156 -15.86 -20.30 -3.32
N ILE A 157 -16.09 -20.84 -2.12
CA ILE A 157 -17.38 -21.38 -1.69
C ILE A 157 -18.22 -20.40 -0.86
N ILE A 158 -17.59 -19.56 -0.02
CA ILE A 158 -18.30 -18.71 0.95
C ILE A 158 -18.26 -17.26 0.47
N THR A 159 -19.43 -16.66 0.28
CA THR A 159 -19.54 -15.21 0.08
C THR A 159 -19.05 -14.49 1.34
N PHE A 160 -18.50 -13.28 1.20
CA PHE A 160 -17.86 -12.55 2.30
C PHE A 160 -18.78 -11.71 3.23
N PRO A 161 -20.13 -11.73 3.20
CA PRO A 161 -20.93 -10.70 3.87
C PRO A 161 -20.79 -10.73 5.40
N ASN A 162 -20.32 -11.84 5.99
CA ASN A 162 -20.11 -11.95 7.44
C ASN A 162 -18.71 -11.54 7.92
N LEU A 163 -17.71 -11.45 7.02
CA LEU A 163 -16.32 -11.11 7.39
C LEU A 163 -15.98 -9.65 7.08
N LEU A 164 -16.63 -9.07 6.06
CA LEU A 164 -16.35 -7.72 5.56
C LEU A 164 -17.64 -6.90 5.60
N LYS A 165 -17.64 -5.80 6.38
CA LYS A 165 -18.78 -4.85 6.42
C LYS A 165 -18.89 -3.99 5.15
N ASN A 166 -17.82 -3.89 4.36
CA ASN A 166 -17.78 -3.03 3.18
C ASN A 166 -18.43 -3.72 1.99
N GLN A 167 -19.51 -3.14 1.46
CA GLN A 167 -20.25 -3.65 0.29
C GLN A 167 -19.34 -3.82 -0.94
N LEU A 168 -18.37 -2.91 -1.15
CA LEU A 168 -17.42 -3.00 -2.26
C LEU A 168 -16.43 -4.18 -2.13
N HIS A 169 -16.25 -4.72 -0.92
CA HIS A 169 -15.43 -5.91 -0.68
C HIS A 169 -16.27 -7.21 -0.62
N GLN A 170 -17.60 -7.09 -0.74
CA GLN A 170 -18.50 -8.25 -0.80
C GLN A 170 -18.73 -8.72 -2.25
N GLU A 171 -18.48 -7.87 -3.23
CA GLU A 171 -18.55 -8.23 -4.65
C GLU A 171 -17.35 -9.11 -5.04
N LYS A 172 -17.67 -10.29 -5.56
CA LYS A 172 -16.68 -11.23 -6.09
C LYS A 172 -16.68 -11.14 -7.61
N GLU A 173 -15.49 -11.07 -8.21
CA GLU A 173 -15.38 -11.22 -9.65
C GLU A 173 -15.73 -12.63 -10.09
N ILE A 174 -16.53 -12.72 -11.15
CA ILE A 174 -16.88 -14.00 -11.76
C ILE A 174 -15.67 -14.45 -12.57
N ASN A 175 -14.88 -15.36 -11.99
CA ASN A 175 -13.77 -16.00 -12.68
C ASN A 175 -14.34 -16.95 -13.74
N SER A 176 -13.89 -16.82 -14.99
CA SER A 176 -14.30 -17.71 -16.09
C SER A 176 -13.17 -18.69 -16.42
N TRP A 177 -13.52 -19.93 -16.75
CA TRP A 177 -12.52 -20.94 -17.16
C TRP A 177 -11.68 -20.52 -18.38
N SER A 178 -12.23 -19.64 -19.23
CA SER A 178 -11.49 -19.05 -20.35
C SER A 178 -10.29 -18.21 -19.92
N GLN A 179 -10.28 -17.69 -18.68
CA GLN A 179 -9.19 -16.87 -18.14
C GLN A 179 -7.88 -17.63 -17.92
N ILE A 180 -7.92 -18.96 -17.93
CA ILE A 180 -6.70 -19.79 -17.87
C ILE A 180 -5.85 -19.63 -19.14
N LEU A 181 -6.51 -19.41 -20.28
CA LEU A 181 -5.85 -19.30 -21.59
C LEU A 181 -5.79 -17.86 -22.09
N ILE A 182 -6.84 -17.07 -21.85
CA ILE A 182 -6.96 -15.70 -22.35
C ILE A 182 -7.08 -14.76 -21.15
N PRO A 183 -6.08 -13.90 -20.90
CA PRO A 183 -6.17 -12.94 -19.80
C PRO A 183 -7.32 -11.95 -20.02
N ASN A 184 -7.90 -11.45 -18.92
CA ASN A 184 -8.84 -10.34 -18.99
C ASN A 184 -8.17 -9.07 -19.54
N GLU A 185 -9.01 -8.13 -19.97
CA GLU A 185 -8.58 -6.79 -20.34
C GLU A 185 -7.82 -6.11 -19.18
N ASN A 186 -6.91 -5.19 -19.52
CA ASN A 186 -6.01 -4.55 -18.54
C ASN A 186 -6.75 -3.75 -17.47
N SER A 187 -7.97 -3.31 -17.76
CA SER A 187 -8.82 -2.56 -16.84
C SER A 187 -10.19 -3.21 -16.73
N LYS A 188 -10.71 -3.30 -15.51
CA LYS A 188 -12.12 -3.66 -15.25
C LYS A 188 -13.10 -2.67 -15.88
N PHE A 189 -12.62 -1.47 -16.17
CA PHE A 189 -13.37 -0.35 -16.73
C PHE A 189 -12.99 -0.11 -18.20
N SER A 190 -12.86 -1.18 -18.99
CA SER A 190 -12.44 -1.11 -20.40
C SER A 190 -13.41 -0.37 -21.32
N LYS A 191 -14.69 -0.35 -20.96
CA LYS A 191 -15.76 0.30 -21.75
C LYS A 191 -15.90 1.80 -21.49
N ILE A 192 -15.10 2.35 -20.58
CA ILE A 192 -15.16 3.79 -20.27
C ILE A 192 -14.63 4.59 -21.45
N GLU A 193 -15.39 5.61 -21.82
CA GLU A 193 -14.97 6.58 -22.82
C GLU A 193 -14.07 7.64 -22.22
N PHE A 194 -13.17 8.17 -23.06
CA PHE A 194 -12.23 9.21 -22.67
C PHE A 194 -12.50 10.52 -23.43
N GLU A 195 -12.35 11.63 -22.73
CA GLU A 195 -12.32 12.97 -23.31
C GLU A 195 -10.90 13.51 -23.37
N LYS A 196 -10.53 14.11 -24.51
CA LYS A 196 -9.24 14.76 -24.68
C LYS A 196 -9.33 16.20 -24.19
N ILE A 197 -8.55 16.53 -23.16
CA ILE A 197 -8.52 17.85 -22.54
C ILE A 197 -7.17 18.50 -22.82
N LYS A 198 -7.19 19.80 -23.13
CA LYS A 198 -5.99 20.61 -23.30
C LYS A 198 -5.91 21.64 -22.18
N GLU A 199 -4.81 21.61 -21.42
CA GLU A 199 -4.53 22.60 -20.38
C GLU A 199 -3.12 23.19 -20.54
N GLY A 200 -3.04 24.41 -21.06
CA GLY A 200 -1.77 25.02 -21.43
C GLY A 200 -1.11 24.25 -22.58
N ASN A 201 0.09 23.71 -22.34
CA ASN A 201 0.79 22.86 -23.32
C ASN A 201 0.59 21.36 -23.07
N LEU A 202 -0.18 20.96 -22.05
CA LEU A 202 -0.51 19.57 -21.77
C LEU A 202 -1.78 19.18 -22.54
N ASN A 203 -1.69 18.12 -23.35
CA ASN A 203 -2.85 17.39 -23.85
C ASN A 203 -2.94 16.06 -23.10
N TYR A 204 -4.07 15.78 -22.46
CA TYR A 204 -4.29 14.54 -21.70
C TYR A 204 -5.68 13.98 -21.95
N PHE A 205 -5.86 12.71 -21.62
CA PHE A 205 -7.14 12.01 -21.69
C PHE A 205 -7.68 11.80 -20.28
N SER A 206 -8.95 12.16 -20.06
CA SER A 206 -9.67 11.92 -18.81
C SER A 206 -10.84 10.98 -19.07
N PRO A 207 -11.14 10.04 -18.15
CA PRO A 207 -12.42 9.33 -18.15
C PRO A 207 -13.59 10.32 -18.22
N LYS A 208 -14.58 10.03 -19.06
CA LYS A 208 -15.84 10.80 -19.10
C LYS A 208 -16.70 10.52 -17.88
N ASP A 209 -16.77 9.25 -17.48
CA ASP A 209 -17.48 8.81 -16.28
C ASP A 209 -16.69 9.18 -15.03
N GLU A 210 -17.39 9.56 -13.96
CA GLU A 210 -16.77 9.88 -12.67
C GLU A 210 -16.25 8.59 -12.02
N LEU A 211 -14.98 8.29 -12.27
CA LEU A 211 -14.20 7.36 -11.47
C LEU A 211 -13.77 7.99 -10.14
N PHE A 212 -13.28 7.16 -9.22
CA PHE A 212 -12.63 7.64 -8.00
C PHE A 212 -11.42 8.55 -8.33
N PHE A 213 -10.96 9.33 -7.34
CA PHE A 213 -9.98 10.42 -7.52
C PHE A 213 -8.74 10.05 -8.34
N TYR A 214 -8.22 8.82 -8.20
CA TYR A 214 -7.04 8.30 -8.93
C TYR A 214 -7.39 7.33 -10.07
N GLY A 215 -8.67 7.20 -10.43
CA GLY A 215 -9.13 6.28 -11.46
C GLY A 215 -8.87 6.81 -12.86
N THR A 216 -8.09 6.08 -13.64
CA THR A 216 -7.72 6.44 -15.02
C THR A 216 -8.09 5.37 -16.06
N ALA A 217 -8.49 4.16 -15.63
CA ALA A 217 -8.79 3.03 -16.52
C ALA A 217 -7.68 2.78 -17.57
N ASP A 218 -8.01 2.16 -18.71
CA ASP A 218 -7.07 1.86 -19.81
C ASP A 218 -7.14 2.92 -20.91
N GLY A 219 -6.92 4.18 -20.54
CA GLY A 219 -7.01 5.32 -21.44
C GLY A 219 -5.71 5.64 -22.19
N PRO A 220 -5.77 6.33 -23.34
CA PRO A 220 -4.58 6.73 -24.08
C PRO A 220 -3.65 7.65 -23.27
N LEU A 221 -2.34 7.48 -23.40
CA LEU A 221 -1.37 8.29 -22.67
C LEU A 221 -1.22 9.70 -23.26
N PRO A 222 -1.04 10.74 -22.42
CA PRO A 222 -1.08 10.69 -20.96
C PRO A 222 -2.52 10.68 -20.46
N CYS A 223 -2.85 9.70 -19.62
CA CYS A 223 -4.18 9.52 -19.04
C CYS A 223 -4.17 9.96 -17.58
N VAL A 224 -5.05 10.89 -17.20
CA VAL A 224 -5.20 11.38 -15.82
C VAL A 224 -6.62 11.91 -15.60
N ASN A 225 -7.17 11.66 -14.41
CA ASN A 225 -8.50 12.13 -14.06
C ASN A 225 -8.51 13.67 -13.93
N LYS A 226 -9.42 14.35 -14.63
CA LYS A 226 -9.62 15.81 -14.52
C LYS A 226 -9.86 16.27 -13.09
N LEU A 227 -10.54 15.46 -12.26
CA LEU A 227 -10.79 15.75 -10.85
C LEU A 227 -9.48 15.90 -10.06
N GLN A 228 -8.51 15.02 -10.33
CA GLN A 228 -7.20 15.07 -9.70
C GLN A 228 -6.46 16.36 -10.06
N LEU A 229 -6.39 16.70 -11.35
CA LEU A 229 -5.68 17.90 -11.79
C LEU A 229 -6.35 19.18 -11.28
N ASN A 230 -7.68 19.24 -11.31
CA ASN A 230 -8.44 20.37 -10.77
C ASN A 230 -8.19 20.55 -9.27
N TYR A 231 -8.19 19.46 -8.49
CA TYR A 231 -7.89 19.52 -7.06
C TYR A 231 -6.47 20.05 -6.78
N LEU A 232 -5.46 19.53 -7.48
CA LEU A 232 -4.08 19.99 -7.31
C LEU A 232 -3.90 21.46 -7.73
N LYS A 233 -4.59 21.89 -8.77
CA LYS A 233 -4.59 23.27 -9.22
C LYS A 233 -5.27 24.21 -8.22
N THR A 234 -6.43 23.83 -7.70
CA THR A 234 -7.22 24.66 -6.79
C THR A 234 -6.55 24.77 -5.41
N TYR A 235 -6.09 23.66 -4.83
CA TYR A 235 -5.60 23.64 -3.44
C TYR A 235 -4.07 23.74 -3.30
N TYR A 236 -3.32 23.31 -4.32
CA TYR A 236 -1.85 23.31 -4.29
C TYR A 236 -1.23 24.28 -5.30
N HIS A 237 -2.04 24.94 -6.14
CA HIS A 237 -1.61 25.91 -7.14
C HIS A 237 -0.50 25.39 -8.07
N ILE A 238 -0.56 24.09 -8.36
CA ILE A 238 0.41 23.40 -9.20
C ILE A 238 -0.35 22.66 -10.29
N LYS A 239 0.13 22.80 -11.53
CA LYS A 239 -0.34 22.02 -12.67
C LYS A 239 0.83 21.40 -13.44
N PRO A 240 0.68 20.15 -13.93
CA PRO A 240 1.69 19.54 -14.79
C PRO A 240 1.68 20.18 -16.18
N GLN A 241 2.85 20.33 -16.79
CA GLN A 241 3.02 20.81 -18.16
C GLN A 241 4.05 19.92 -18.88
N GLN A 242 3.87 19.73 -20.19
CA GLN A 242 4.80 18.96 -21.01
C GLN A 242 6.03 19.79 -21.37
N ARG A 243 7.22 19.20 -21.43
CA ARG A 243 8.42 19.94 -21.88
C ARG A 243 8.38 20.29 -23.35
N THR A 244 7.95 19.33 -24.16
CA THR A 244 7.85 19.42 -25.61
C THR A 244 6.58 18.70 -26.07
N HIS A 245 6.39 18.58 -27.39
CA HIS A 245 5.32 17.76 -27.96
C HIS A 245 5.59 16.25 -27.83
N ASN A 246 6.82 15.86 -27.51
CA ASN A 246 7.17 14.45 -27.31
C ASN A 246 6.95 14.06 -25.84
N LEU A 247 6.18 12.99 -25.62
CA LEU A 247 5.91 12.45 -24.28
C LEU A 247 7.19 11.97 -23.59
N GLY A 248 8.17 11.48 -24.34
CA GLY A 248 9.44 10.97 -23.81
C GLY A 248 10.28 12.04 -23.10
N ASP A 249 10.09 13.32 -23.44
CA ASP A 249 10.82 14.42 -22.80
C ASP A 249 10.27 14.72 -21.39
N GLY A 250 9.09 14.18 -21.07
CA GLY A 250 8.50 14.24 -19.75
C GLY A 250 7.85 15.57 -19.40
N PHE A 251 7.65 15.78 -18.10
CA PHE A 251 6.81 16.83 -17.55
C PHE A 251 7.56 17.69 -16.53
N TYR A 252 7.01 18.87 -16.24
CA TYR A 252 7.47 19.74 -15.17
C TYR A 252 6.27 20.34 -14.41
N SER A 253 6.50 20.72 -13.16
CA SER A 253 5.48 21.34 -12.31
C SER A 253 5.45 22.85 -12.52
N LYS A 254 4.35 23.38 -13.07
CA LYS A 254 4.16 24.83 -13.22
C LYS A 254 3.27 25.38 -12.09
N LYS A 255 3.76 26.38 -11.37
CA LYS A 255 2.95 27.13 -10.40
C LYS A 255 1.91 27.96 -11.14
N THR A 256 0.65 27.90 -10.72
CA THR A 256 -0.37 28.86 -11.13
C THR A 256 -0.23 30.11 -10.25
N LYS A 257 -0.29 31.31 -10.84
CA LYS A 257 -0.22 32.56 -10.06
C LYS A 257 -1.39 32.62 -9.06
N ASN A 258 -1.14 33.18 -7.88
CA ASN A 258 -2.18 33.63 -6.96
C ASN A 258 -3.05 34.66 -7.67
N GLU A 259 -4.37 34.54 -7.53
CA GLU A 259 -5.15 35.69 -7.10
C GLU A 259 -5.07 35.75 -5.58
#